data_AF-A0ABD5UYV3-F1
#
_entry.id   AF-A0ABD5UYV3-F1
#
_cell.length_a   1.000
_cell.length_b   1.000
_cell.length_c   1.000
_cell.angle_alpha   90.00
_cell.angle_beta   90.00
_cell.angle_gamma   90.00
#
_symmetry.space_group_name_H-M   'P 1'
#
loop_
_entity.id
_entity.type
_entity.pdbx_description
1 polymer ?
#
loop_
_entity_poly.entity_id
_entity_poly.type
_entity_poly.pdbx_seq_one_letter_code
_entity_poly.pdbx_strand_id
1 'polypeptide(L)'
;MTDENGRDRDRCDRCRGTTEGRRDGPAAPSTSRVSPEAERTTFEVDGMECLGCPGRIEEALESIEGVHDATASHGTATVGIRYDDSRVSAQALESRLAAAGHAVESRDRAFRNRQARHWADARVAAGVMAGLMVAVSYATVIYPARHEWLLGPAIADHLRAGLGMTGGFSFHLNVAVLSGIVLFFAGRPMLDRGLEDLRSGRASPELAAAGLTVPTYLHGAAVVLAGPIGVVDLAALSIPVRFDVVVATVLVWLGLRHALGLSAPSASEVGPASEGARETRTPERTDAPARTDPTGEP
;
A
#
# COMPACT_ATOMS: atom_id res chain seq x y z
N MET A 1 -22.35 -21.71 -51.17
CA MET A 1 -21.35 -22.76 -51.43
C MET A 1 -20.05 -22.28 -50.78
N THR A 2 -19.72 -22.85 -49.62
CA THR A 2 -18.60 -22.43 -48.75
C THR A 2 -17.35 -23.22 -49.12
N ASP A 3 -16.22 -22.52 -49.25
CA ASP A 3 -14.87 -23.09 -49.33
C ASP A 3 -14.45 -23.66 -47.97
N GLU A 4 -13.64 -24.72 -48.01
CA GLU A 4 -13.05 -25.50 -46.91
C GLU A 4 -12.25 -24.71 -45.86
N ASN A 5 -12.13 -23.38 -45.97
CA ASN A 5 -11.43 -22.53 -45.01
C ASN A 5 -12.31 -21.45 -44.33
N GLY A 6 -13.64 -21.60 -44.36
CA GLY A 6 -14.56 -20.94 -43.41
C GLY A 6 -14.48 -19.42 -43.30
N ARG A 7 -14.00 -18.72 -44.34
CA ARG A 7 -13.93 -17.25 -44.37
C ARG A 7 -15.03 -16.68 -45.26
N ASP A 8 -16.04 -16.14 -44.60
CA ASP A 8 -17.12 -15.32 -45.17
C ASP A 8 -16.53 -14.10 -45.89
N ARG A 9 -16.64 -14.06 -47.23
CA ARG A 9 -16.06 -13.03 -48.11
C ARG A 9 -17.05 -11.93 -48.51
N ASP A 10 -18.25 -11.88 -47.92
CA ASP A 10 -19.32 -10.97 -48.38
C ASP A 10 -19.59 -9.76 -47.47
N ARG A 11 -18.59 -9.29 -46.73
CA ARG A 11 -18.72 -8.08 -45.89
C ARG A 11 -17.81 -6.94 -46.32
N CYS A 12 -18.00 -6.41 -47.53
CA CYS A 12 -17.55 -5.04 -47.87
C CYS A 12 -18.07 -4.47 -49.21
N ASP A 13 -19.36 -4.61 -49.54
CA ASP A 13 -19.92 -4.06 -50.79
C ASP A 13 -20.78 -2.78 -50.61
N ARG A 14 -20.62 -2.05 -49.50
CA ARG A 14 -21.44 -0.85 -49.23
C ARG A 14 -20.70 0.50 -49.29
N CYS A 15 -19.50 0.54 -49.87
CA CYS A 15 -18.69 1.78 -49.93
C CYS A 15 -18.20 2.16 -51.35
N ARG A 16 -18.92 1.79 -52.41
CA ARG A 16 -18.68 2.32 -53.75
C ARG A 16 -19.96 2.88 -54.36
N GLY A 17 -20.26 4.13 -54.00
CA GLY A 17 -21.32 4.91 -54.63
C GLY A 17 -21.16 6.39 -54.34
N THR A 18 -21.01 7.16 -55.41
CA THR A 18 -21.20 8.63 -55.52
C THR A 18 -20.19 9.55 -54.84
N THR A 19 -19.08 9.78 -55.55
CA THR A 19 -18.38 11.07 -55.56
C THR A 19 -19.14 12.06 -56.44
N GLU A 20 -19.82 13.04 -55.85
CA GLU A 20 -20.03 14.41 -56.39
C GLU A 20 -21.09 15.10 -55.53
N GLY A 21 -20.66 15.98 -54.62
CA GLY A 21 -21.58 16.75 -53.78
C GLY A 21 -20.91 17.35 -52.56
N ARG A 22 -20.48 18.61 -52.69
CA ARG A 22 -20.36 19.62 -51.63
C ARG A 22 -19.52 19.24 -50.38
N ARG A 23 -18.25 19.64 -50.39
CA ARG A 23 -17.37 19.67 -49.20
C ARG A 23 -17.69 20.86 -48.27
N ASP A 24 -18.92 20.93 -47.78
CA ASP A 24 -19.29 21.78 -46.65
C ASP A 24 -19.70 20.88 -45.48
N GLY A 25 -18.77 20.03 -45.02
CA GLY A 25 -18.91 19.41 -43.70
C GLY A 25 -18.61 20.46 -42.63
N PRO A 26 -19.27 20.43 -41.45
CA PRO A 26 -18.92 21.35 -40.37
C PRO A 26 -17.42 21.22 -40.10
N ALA A 27 -16.73 22.36 -40.08
CA ALA A 27 -15.32 22.42 -39.76
C ALA A 27 -15.08 21.57 -38.50
N ALA A 28 -14.14 20.63 -38.58
CA ALA A 28 -13.69 19.88 -37.41
C ALA A 28 -13.44 20.89 -36.26
N PRO A 29 -13.85 20.58 -35.02
CA PRO A 29 -13.74 21.54 -33.92
C PRO A 29 -12.30 22.02 -33.89
N SER A 30 -12.12 23.33 -34.12
CA SER A 30 -10.82 23.94 -34.01
C SER A 30 -10.33 23.60 -32.61
N THR A 31 -9.18 22.96 -32.52
CA THR A 31 -8.49 22.75 -31.24
C THR A 31 -8.21 24.15 -30.70
N SER A 32 -9.14 24.63 -29.88
CA SER A 32 -9.07 25.92 -29.22
C SER A 32 -7.81 25.94 -28.39
N ARG A 33 -6.83 26.74 -28.84
CA ARG A 33 -5.73 27.37 -28.08
C ARG A 33 -5.53 26.80 -26.67
N VAL A 34 -4.80 25.69 -26.54
CA VAL A 34 -4.26 25.30 -25.24
C VAL A 34 -2.74 25.47 -25.31
N SER A 35 -2.19 26.29 -24.40
CA SER A 35 -0.75 26.55 -24.30
C SER A 35 0.00 25.23 -24.07
N PRO A 36 1.22 25.05 -24.63
CA PRO A 36 2.05 23.88 -24.35
C PRO A 36 2.42 23.70 -22.86
N GLU A 37 2.15 24.69 -22.00
CA GLU A 37 2.37 24.64 -20.55
C GLU A 37 1.16 24.13 -19.73
N ALA A 38 0.05 23.74 -20.37
CA ALA A 38 -1.10 23.22 -19.64
C ALA A 38 -0.89 21.76 -19.20
N GLU A 39 -0.83 21.54 -17.89
CA GLU A 39 -0.78 20.22 -17.26
C GLU A 39 -2.17 19.57 -17.29
N ARG A 40 -2.21 18.24 -17.41
CA ARG A 40 -3.45 17.46 -17.43
C ARG A 40 -3.49 16.50 -16.25
N THR A 41 -4.47 16.66 -15.38
CA THR A 41 -4.74 15.72 -14.28
C THR A 41 -6.13 15.14 -14.42
N THR A 42 -6.27 13.85 -14.16
CA THR A 42 -7.58 13.20 -14.04
C THR A 42 -7.84 12.90 -12.57
N PHE A 43 -9.05 13.19 -12.12
CA PHE A 43 -9.54 12.89 -10.79
C PHE A 43 -10.67 11.86 -10.86
N GLU A 44 -10.72 10.95 -9.89
CA GLU A 44 -11.87 10.07 -9.65
C GLU A 44 -12.75 10.72 -8.58
N VAL A 45 -14.05 10.79 -8.83
CA VAL A 45 -15.01 11.50 -7.98
C VAL A 45 -16.08 10.53 -7.51
N ASP A 46 -16.16 10.33 -6.20
CA ASP A 46 -17.19 9.54 -5.55
C ASP A 46 -18.51 10.33 -5.45
N GLY A 47 -19.64 9.63 -5.60
CA GLY A 47 -20.98 10.22 -5.48
C GLY A 47 -21.48 10.98 -6.72
N MET A 48 -20.88 10.78 -7.89
CA MET A 48 -21.34 11.36 -9.16
C MET A 48 -22.58 10.63 -9.72
N GLU A 49 -23.61 10.39 -8.90
CA GLU A 49 -24.81 9.60 -9.24
C GLU A 49 -25.96 10.43 -9.84
N CYS A 50 -25.82 11.76 -9.84
CA CYS A 50 -26.84 12.65 -10.38
C CYS A 50 -26.46 13.11 -11.79
N LEU A 51 -27.43 13.04 -12.71
CA LEU A 51 -27.29 13.45 -14.12
C LEU A 51 -26.81 14.91 -14.30
N GLY A 52 -27.04 15.78 -13.29
CA GLY A 52 -26.60 17.18 -13.30
C GLY A 52 -25.32 17.47 -12.52
N CYS A 53 -24.65 16.47 -11.93
CA CYS A 53 -23.37 16.68 -11.25
C CYS A 53 -22.22 17.03 -12.21
N PRO A 54 -22.06 16.38 -13.39
CA PRO A 54 -20.95 16.68 -14.29
C PRO A 54 -20.87 18.15 -14.68
N GLY A 55 -21.97 18.73 -15.16
CA GLY A 55 -22.00 20.14 -15.59
C GLY A 55 -21.72 21.13 -14.46
N ARG A 56 -22.19 20.85 -13.24
CA ARG A 56 -21.90 21.69 -12.06
C ARG A 56 -20.43 21.64 -11.66
N ILE A 57 -19.80 20.48 -11.78
CA ILE A 57 -18.39 20.29 -11.50
C ILE A 57 -17.54 21.00 -12.57
N GLU A 58 -17.89 20.87 -13.84
CA GLU A 58 -17.22 21.56 -14.95
C GLU A 58 -17.27 23.08 -14.76
N GLU A 59 -18.47 23.64 -14.53
CA GLU A 59 -18.66 25.08 -14.34
C GLU A 59 -17.91 25.61 -13.10
N ALA A 60 -17.92 24.84 -12.00
CA ALA A 60 -17.17 25.20 -10.80
C ALA A 60 -15.65 25.19 -11.03
N LEU A 61 -15.13 24.24 -11.80
CA LEU A 61 -13.70 24.12 -12.08
C LEU A 61 -13.22 25.16 -13.11
N GLU A 62 -14.02 25.43 -14.14
CA GLU A 62 -13.71 26.45 -15.14
C GLU A 62 -13.73 27.87 -14.56
N SER A 63 -14.46 28.10 -13.46
CA SER A 63 -14.44 29.38 -12.74
C SER A 63 -13.11 29.66 -12.01
N ILE A 64 -12.22 28.67 -11.89
CA ILE A 64 -10.95 28.80 -11.18
C ILE A 64 -9.89 29.41 -12.11
N GLU A 65 -9.26 30.49 -11.66
CA GLU A 65 -8.16 31.11 -12.40
C GLU A 65 -6.99 30.13 -12.55
N GLY A 66 -6.57 29.89 -13.80
CA GLY A 66 -5.53 28.90 -14.13
C GLY A 66 -6.08 27.58 -14.66
N VAL A 67 -7.40 27.33 -14.62
CA VAL A 67 -8.04 26.21 -15.32
C VAL A 67 -8.39 26.63 -16.75
N HIS A 68 -8.02 25.81 -17.73
CA HIS A 68 -8.26 26.06 -19.15
C HIS A 68 -9.44 25.26 -19.71
N ASP A 69 -9.67 24.05 -19.19
CA ASP A 69 -10.66 23.11 -19.68
C ASP A 69 -10.95 22.09 -18.58
N ALA A 70 -12.23 21.80 -18.33
CA ALA A 70 -12.66 20.75 -17.41
C ALA A 70 -13.70 19.87 -18.09
N THR A 71 -13.55 18.55 -17.99
CA THR A 71 -14.52 17.59 -18.57
C THR A 71 -14.83 16.52 -17.55
N ALA A 72 -16.09 16.42 -17.14
CA ALA A 72 -16.60 15.45 -16.20
C ALA A 72 -17.42 14.37 -16.91
N SER A 73 -17.21 13.11 -16.54
CA SER A 73 -17.94 11.98 -17.11
C SER A 73 -18.62 11.19 -16.00
N HIS A 74 -19.95 11.25 -15.98
CA HIS A 74 -20.80 10.44 -15.09
C HIS A 74 -20.58 8.94 -15.30
N GLY A 75 -20.41 8.50 -16.55
CA GLY A 75 -20.27 7.07 -16.88
C GLY A 75 -18.98 6.44 -16.35
N THR A 76 -17.93 7.23 -16.15
CA THR A 76 -16.62 6.77 -15.64
C THR A 76 -16.29 7.31 -14.25
N ALA A 77 -17.19 8.10 -13.64
CA ALA A 77 -16.98 8.79 -12.37
C ALA A 77 -15.65 9.55 -12.30
N THR A 78 -15.24 10.18 -13.42
CA THR A 78 -13.94 10.84 -13.55
C THR A 78 -14.06 12.26 -14.08
N VAL A 79 -13.17 13.14 -13.66
CA VAL A 79 -13.03 14.52 -14.13
C VAL A 79 -11.62 14.75 -14.65
N GLY A 80 -11.49 15.08 -15.93
CA GLY A 80 -10.24 15.52 -16.55
C GLY A 80 -10.12 17.04 -16.50
N ILE A 81 -9.01 17.56 -15.97
CA ILE A 81 -8.77 18.99 -15.84
C ILE A 81 -7.47 19.34 -16.56
N ARG A 82 -7.50 20.41 -17.36
CA ARG A 82 -6.31 21.05 -17.92
C ARG A 82 -6.09 22.38 -17.21
N TYR A 83 -4.94 22.55 -16.59
CA TYR A 83 -4.63 23.73 -15.81
C TYR A 83 -3.16 24.13 -15.92
N ASP A 84 -2.87 25.37 -15.57
CA ASP A 84 -1.51 25.90 -15.47
C ASP A 84 -0.95 25.62 -14.06
N ASP A 85 0.00 24.68 -13.96
CA ASP A 85 0.61 24.28 -12.66
C ASP A 85 1.37 25.43 -11.98
N SER A 86 1.74 26.48 -12.73
CA SER A 86 2.34 27.69 -12.16
C SER A 86 1.34 28.56 -11.39
N ARG A 87 0.03 28.38 -11.62
CA ARG A 87 -1.05 29.18 -11.02
C ARG A 87 -1.92 28.40 -10.05
N VAL A 88 -2.22 27.14 -10.34
CA VAL A 88 -3.04 26.29 -9.46
C VAL A 88 -2.45 24.90 -9.40
N SER A 89 -2.34 24.31 -8.22
CA SER A 89 -1.82 22.95 -8.05
C SER A 89 -2.94 21.91 -8.07
N ALA A 90 -2.60 20.66 -8.41
CA ALA A 90 -3.54 19.53 -8.34
C ALA A 90 -4.20 19.39 -6.95
N GLN A 91 -3.47 19.65 -5.86
CA GLN A 91 -3.99 19.60 -4.49
C GLN A 91 -4.99 20.71 -4.21
N ALA A 92 -4.77 21.91 -4.77
CA ALA A 92 -5.74 22.99 -4.64
C ALA A 92 -7.05 22.63 -5.36
N LEU A 93 -6.98 22.02 -6.55
CA LEU A 93 -8.17 21.53 -7.27
C LEU A 93 -8.92 20.42 -6.50
N GLU A 94 -8.18 19.46 -5.93
CA GLU A 94 -8.75 18.42 -5.06
C GLU A 94 -9.49 19.02 -3.85
N SER A 95 -8.88 20.00 -3.18
CA SER A 95 -9.50 20.68 -2.04
C SER A 95 -10.77 21.45 -2.41
N ARG A 96 -10.83 22.04 -3.62
CA ARG A 96 -12.00 22.76 -4.12
C ARG A 96 -13.15 21.81 -4.41
N LEU A 97 -12.86 20.65 -4.99
CA LEU A 97 -13.87 19.62 -5.23
C LEU A 97 -14.36 19.01 -3.91
N ALA A 98 -13.46 18.80 -2.94
CA ALA A 98 -13.83 18.38 -1.59
C ALA A 98 -14.74 19.40 -0.89
N ALA A 99 -14.43 20.70 -1.01
CA ALA A 99 -15.28 21.77 -0.49
C ALA A 99 -16.66 21.86 -1.17
N ALA A 100 -16.76 21.41 -2.43
CA ALA A 100 -18.02 21.28 -3.15
C ALA A 100 -18.83 20.03 -2.75
N GLY A 101 -18.34 19.24 -1.79
CA GLY A 101 -19.02 18.04 -1.28
C GLY A 101 -18.73 16.77 -2.08
N HIS A 102 -17.72 16.79 -2.96
CA HIS A 102 -17.30 15.65 -3.74
C HIS A 102 -16.06 15.00 -3.12
N ALA A 103 -16.11 13.71 -2.81
CA ALA A 103 -14.92 12.98 -2.41
C ALA A 103 -14.10 12.69 -3.68
N VAL A 104 -12.87 13.20 -3.74
CA VAL A 104 -12.06 13.19 -4.94
C VAL A 104 -10.68 12.63 -4.64
N GLU A 105 -10.22 11.68 -5.45
CA GLU A 105 -8.85 11.17 -5.40
C GLU A 105 -8.21 11.35 -6.78
N SER A 106 -6.98 11.87 -6.87
CA SER A 106 -6.32 11.95 -8.17
C SER A 106 -6.17 10.54 -8.75
N ARG A 107 -6.37 10.38 -10.05
CA ARG A 107 -6.37 9.05 -10.71
C ARG A 107 -5.06 8.31 -10.49
N ASP A 108 -3.94 9.02 -10.46
CA ASP A 108 -2.63 8.42 -10.13
C ASP A 108 -2.58 7.93 -8.69
N ARG A 109 -3.17 8.67 -7.75
CA ARG A 109 -3.28 8.27 -6.35
C ARG A 109 -4.26 7.10 -6.19
N ALA A 110 -5.44 7.14 -6.82
CA ALA A 110 -6.42 6.06 -6.84
C ALA A 110 -5.86 4.77 -7.48
N PHE A 111 -5.09 4.89 -8.56
CA PHE A 111 -4.39 3.76 -9.18
C PHE A 111 -3.31 3.17 -8.26
N ARG A 112 -2.47 4.02 -7.64
CA ARG A 112 -1.49 3.55 -6.63
C ARG A 112 -2.18 2.91 -5.42
N ASN A 113 -3.31 3.45 -4.98
CA ASN A 113 -4.10 2.95 -3.86
C ASN A 113 -4.71 1.57 -4.19
N ARG A 114 -5.30 1.41 -5.39
CA ARG A 114 -5.78 0.10 -5.90
C ARG A 114 -4.66 -0.93 -6.03
N GLN A 115 -3.51 -0.53 -6.58
CA GLN A 115 -2.35 -1.41 -6.67
C GLN A 115 -1.89 -1.80 -5.25
N ALA A 116 -1.72 -0.84 -4.34
CA ALA A 116 -1.29 -1.10 -2.96
C ALA A 116 -2.22 -2.05 -2.19
N ARG A 117 -3.54 -1.98 -2.44
CA ARG A 117 -4.54 -2.90 -1.87
C ARG A 117 -4.30 -4.35 -2.30
N HIS A 118 -4.03 -4.61 -3.58
CA HIS A 118 -3.80 -5.98 -4.05
C HIS A 118 -2.52 -6.62 -3.46
N TRP A 119 -1.47 -5.82 -3.24
CA TRP A 119 -0.24 -6.28 -2.57
C TRP A 119 -0.41 -6.46 -1.06
N ALA A 120 -1.36 -5.76 -0.43
CA ALA A 120 -1.67 -5.94 0.99
C ALA A 120 -2.33 -7.30 1.23
N ASP A 121 -3.30 -7.68 0.39
CA ASP A 121 -3.98 -8.98 0.50
C ASP A 121 -3.03 -10.16 0.23
N ALA A 122 -2.09 -9.99 -0.70
CA ALA A 122 -1.05 -11.00 -0.97
C ALA A 122 -0.14 -11.27 0.24
N ARG A 123 0.20 -10.24 1.03
CA ARG A 123 0.98 -10.37 2.26
C ARG A 123 0.24 -11.15 3.33
N VAL A 124 -1.05 -10.87 3.49
CA VAL A 124 -1.94 -11.57 4.44
C VAL A 124 -2.03 -13.04 4.05
N ALA A 125 -2.36 -13.34 2.79
CA ALA A 125 -2.49 -14.71 2.30
C ALA A 125 -1.18 -15.49 2.45
N ALA A 126 -0.04 -14.93 2.03
CA ALA A 126 1.26 -15.57 2.20
C ALA A 126 1.61 -15.82 3.68
N GLY A 127 1.31 -14.87 4.56
CA GLY A 127 1.50 -14.98 6.00
C GLY A 127 0.68 -16.10 6.63
N VAL A 128 -0.60 -16.20 6.27
CA VAL A 128 -1.50 -17.25 6.75
C VAL A 128 -1.04 -18.63 6.28
N MET A 129 -0.69 -18.77 5.00
CA MET A 129 -0.25 -20.04 4.43
C MET A 129 1.06 -20.51 5.07
N ALA A 130 2.07 -19.63 5.14
CA ALA A 130 3.34 -19.96 5.78
C ALA A 130 3.18 -20.22 7.28
N GLY A 131 2.33 -19.44 7.96
CA GLY A 131 2.04 -19.63 9.37
C GLY A 131 1.36 -20.96 9.66
N LEU A 132 0.37 -21.35 8.86
CA LEU A 132 -0.31 -22.64 9.00
C LEU A 132 0.65 -23.81 8.74
N MET A 133 1.54 -23.68 7.74
CA MET A 133 2.57 -24.69 7.46
C MET A 133 3.49 -24.91 8.68
N VAL A 134 3.92 -23.83 9.34
CA VAL A 134 4.72 -23.92 10.57
C VAL A 134 3.91 -24.50 11.72
N ALA A 135 2.66 -24.06 11.90
CA ALA A 135 1.78 -24.53 12.96
C ALA A 135 1.52 -26.04 12.86
N VAL A 136 1.23 -26.55 11.67
CA VAL A 136 1.06 -27.99 11.41
C VAL A 136 2.34 -28.76 11.70
N SER A 137 3.50 -28.24 11.28
CA SER A 137 4.81 -28.86 11.54
C SER A 137 5.10 -28.95 13.04
N TYR A 138 4.76 -27.92 13.81
CA TYR A 138 4.89 -27.94 15.27
C TYR A 138 3.92 -28.96 15.90
N ALA A 139 2.64 -28.92 15.51
CA ALA A 139 1.60 -29.75 16.09
C ALA A 139 1.83 -31.25 15.85
N THR A 140 2.40 -31.61 14.70
CA THR A 140 2.57 -33.03 14.29
C THR A 140 3.94 -33.63 14.64
N VAL A 141 4.99 -32.81 14.72
CA VAL A 141 6.36 -33.31 14.96
C VAL A 141 6.86 -32.87 16.33
N ILE A 142 6.88 -31.56 16.59
CA ILE A 142 7.56 -30.99 17.76
C ILE A 142 6.77 -31.23 19.05
N TYR A 143 5.46 -30.95 19.06
CA TYR A 143 4.64 -31.11 20.27
C TYR A 143 4.58 -32.58 20.73
N PRO A 144 4.34 -33.56 19.85
CA PRO A 144 4.41 -34.98 20.21
C PRO A 144 5.77 -35.42 20.76
N ALA A 145 6.86 -34.92 20.18
CA ALA A 145 8.21 -35.22 20.67
C ALA A 145 8.48 -34.63 22.06
N ARG A 146 7.82 -33.53 22.42
CA ARG A 146 7.97 -32.88 23.75
C ARG A 146 6.99 -33.41 24.79
N HIS A 147 5.82 -33.86 24.37
CA HIS A 147 4.70 -34.18 25.25
C HIS A 147 4.27 -35.64 25.08
N GLU A 148 4.77 -36.50 25.96
CA GLU A 148 4.56 -37.96 25.92
C GLU A 148 3.08 -38.36 26.07
N TRP A 149 2.26 -37.51 26.67
CA TRP A 149 0.82 -37.76 26.84
C TRP A 149 0.05 -37.80 25.51
N LEU A 150 0.61 -37.24 24.42
CA LEU A 150 -0.11 -37.09 23.15
C LEU A 150 -0.03 -38.34 22.26
N LEU A 151 1.12 -39.02 22.21
CA LEU A 151 1.37 -40.18 21.34
C LEU A 151 2.03 -41.38 22.04
N GLY A 152 2.22 -41.32 23.36
CA GLY A 152 2.89 -42.37 24.13
C GLY A 152 4.43 -42.36 23.98
N PRO A 153 5.14 -43.00 24.92
CA PRO A 153 6.60 -42.85 25.05
C PRO A 153 7.38 -43.40 23.85
N ALA A 154 6.96 -44.53 23.28
CA ALA A 154 7.67 -45.17 22.16
C ALA A 154 7.72 -44.29 20.89
N ILE A 155 6.64 -43.55 20.61
CA ILE A 155 6.58 -42.65 19.44
C ILE A 155 7.39 -41.38 19.72
N ALA A 156 7.31 -40.85 20.94
CA ALA A 156 8.07 -39.67 21.34
C ALA A 156 9.58 -39.90 21.21
N ASP A 157 10.08 -41.07 21.64
CA ASP A 157 11.50 -41.42 21.50
C ASP A 157 11.93 -41.57 20.04
N HIS A 158 11.08 -42.14 19.19
CA HIS A 158 11.37 -42.25 17.76
C HIS A 158 11.47 -40.87 17.08
N LEU A 159 10.56 -39.95 17.41
CA LEU A 159 10.59 -38.57 16.92
C LEU A 159 11.81 -37.80 17.45
N ARG A 160 12.16 -37.96 18.74
CA ARG A 160 13.37 -37.36 19.34
C ARG A 160 14.63 -37.87 18.67
N ALA A 161 14.73 -39.17 18.41
CA ALA A 161 15.85 -39.77 17.69
C ALA A 161 15.95 -39.22 16.26
N GLY A 162 14.82 -39.07 15.55
CA GLY A 162 14.78 -38.46 14.23
C GLY A 162 15.21 -36.98 14.20
N LEU A 163 14.79 -36.22 15.22
CA LEU A 163 15.19 -34.82 15.42
C LEU A 163 16.64 -34.68 15.92
N GLY A 164 17.21 -35.71 16.53
CA GLY A 164 18.60 -35.72 17.03
C GLY A 164 19.65 -36.01 15.95
N MET A 165 19.25 -36.55 14.79
CA MET A 165 20.14 -36.74 13.63
C MET A 165 20.31 -35.43 12.82
N THR A 166 21.18 -35.43 11.81
CA THR A 166 21.42 -34.29 10.88
C THR A 166 20.14 -33.66 10.29
N GLY A 167 19.02 -34.39 10.25
CA GLY A 167 17.71 -33.87 9.83
C GLY A 167 17.09 -32.82 10.76
N GLY A 168 17.41 -32.82 12.06
CA GLY A 168 16.86 -31.85 13.03
C GLY A 168 17.29 -30.41 12.75
N PHE A 169 18.56 -30.21 12.35
CA PHE A 169 19.06 -28.89 11.97
C PHE A 169 18.31 -28.35 10.74
N SER A 170 18.20 -29.13 9.67
CA SER A 170 17.48 -28.71 8.45
C SER A 170 16.01 -28.39 8.73
N PHE A 171 15.36 -29.20 9.57
CA PHE A 171 13.98 -28.95 9.98
C PHE A 171 13.84 -27.65 10.77
N HIS A 172 14.68 -27.43 11.80
CA HIS A 172 14.62 -26.19 12.58
C HIS A 172 15.03 -24.95 11.80
N LEU A 173 15.97 -25.08 10.85
CA LEU A 173 16.33 -24.00 9.93
C LEU A 173 15.17 -23.65 9.01
N ASN A 174 14.48 -24.63 8.44
CA ASN A 174 13.30 -24.40 7.60
C ASN A 174 12.19 -23.66 8.37
N VAL A 175 11.89 -24.12 9.59
CA VAL A 175 10.89 -23.49 10.45
C VAL A 175 11.33 -22.09 10.89
N ALA A 176 12.61 -21.87 11.18
CA ALA A 176 13.15 -20.53 11.48
C ALA A 176 12.97 -19.59 10.29
N VAL A 177 13.31 -20.01 9.07
CA VAL A 177 13.15 -19.22 7.85
C VAL A 177 11.68 -18.87 7.60
N LEU A 178 10.77 -19.86 7.66
CA LEU A 178 9.34 -19.62 7.48
C LEU A 178 8.77 -18.69 8.55
N SER A 179 9.13 -18.89 9.81
CA SER A 179 8.71 -18.00 10.90
C SER A 179 9.26 -16.57 10.72
N GLY A 180 10.47 -16.44 10.18
CA GLY A 180 11.07 -15.15 9.84
C GLY A 180 10.29 -14.45 8.74
N ILE A 181 9.95 -15.18 7.67
CA ILE A 181 9.11 -14.66 6.59
C ILE A 181 7.77 -14.19 7.17
N VAL A 182 7.10 -15.00 8.00
CA VAL A 182 5.83 -14.61 8.64
C VAL A 182 6.00 -13.34 9.47
N LEU A 183 7.03 -13.26 10.30
CA LEU A 183 7.28 -12.10 11.18
C LEU A 183 7.61 -10.82 10.39
N PHE A 184 8.54 -10.88 9.44
CA PHE A 184 9.05 -9.71 8.72
C PHE A 184 8.21 -9.31 7.51
N PHE A 185 7.48 -10.24 6.89
CA PHE A 185 6.64 -9.96 5.73
C PHE A 185 5.19 -9.71 6.14
N ALA A 186 4.56 -10.66 6.82
CA ALA A 186 3.16 -10.54 7.24
C ALA A 186 3.01 -9.71 8.53
N GLY A 187 3.94 -9.85 9.47
CA GLY A 187 3.99 -9.09 10.72
C GLY A 187 4.55 -7.67 10.58
N ARG A 188 5.02 -7.24 9.39
CA ARG A 188 5.64 -5.91 9.19
C ARG A 188 4.81 -4.75 9.77
N PRO A 189 3.49 -4.64 9.50
CA PRO A 189 2.71 -3.51 10.01
C PRO A 189 2.47 -3.57 11.52
N MET A 190 2.65 -4.74 12.15
CA MET A 190 2.64 -4.91 13.61
C MET A 190 3.94 -4.35 14.19
N LEU A 191 5.08 -4.70 13.58
CA LEU A 191 6.41 -4.26 14.00
C LEU A 191 6.58 -2.75 13.84
N ASP A 192 6.15 -2.19 12.71
CA ASP A 192 6.25 -0.75 12.44
C ASP A 192 5.48 0.07 13.50
N ARG A 193 4.25 -0.34 13.83
CA ARG A 193 3.43 0.30 14.88
C ARG A 193 4.04 0.12 16.27
N GLY A 194 4.44 -1.10 16.61
CA GLY A 194 5.07 -1.36 17.91
C GLY A 194 6.35 -0.52 18.10
N LEU A 195 7.14 -0.32 17.05
CA LEU A 195 8.34 0.51 17.10
C LEU A 195 8.02 2.00 17.28
N GLU A 196 6.99 2.50 16.60
CA GLU A 196 6.48 3.87 16.77
C GLU A 196 5.99 4.11 18.21
N ASP A 197 5.25 3.15 18.76
CA ASP A 197 4.73 3.22 20.13
C ASP A 197 5.86 3.15 21.16
N LEU A 198 6.87 2.31 20.94
CA LEU A 198 8.08 2.27 21.77
C LEU A 198 8.82 3.61 21.77
N ARG A 199 9.01 4.22 20.59
CA ARG A 199 9.70 5.51 20.44
C ARG A 199 8.93 6.66 21.05
N SER A 200 7.59 6.61 21.01
CA SER A 200 6.72 7.62 21.60
C SER A 200 6.38 7.37 23.08
N GLY A 201 6.89 6.29 23.68
CA GLY A 201 6.62 5.95 25.08
C GLY A 201 5.18 5.54 25.37
N ARG A 202 4.43 5.10 24.35
CA ARG A 202 3.02 4.69 24.48
C ARG A 202 2.93 3.18 24.63
N ALA A 203 2.09 2.72 25.56
CA ALA A 203 1.78 1.30 25.69
C ALA A 203 0.64 0.93 24.73
N SER A 204 0.92 0.00 23.81
CA SER A 204 -0.06 -0.53 22.85
C SER A 204 -0.04 -2.06 22.79
N PRO A 205 -1.14 -2.70 22.36
CA PRO A 205 -1.16 -4.14 22.08
C PRO A 205 -0.10 -4.54 21.04
N GLU A 206 0.17 -3.70 20.03
CA GLU A 206 1.18 -3.90 19.00
C GLU A 206 2.59 -3.92 19.58
N LEU A 207 2.88 -3.02 20.52
CA LEU A 207 4.15 -3.00 21.24
C LEU A 207 4.32 -4.28 22.07
N ALA A 208 3.28 -4.73 22.77
CA ALA A 208 3.33 -5.97 23.54
C ALA A 208 3.56 -7.20 22.63
N ALA A 209 2.86 -7.28 21.50
CA ALA A 209 3.02 -8.35 20.53
C ALA A 209 4.43 -8.34 19.89
N ALA A 210 4.93 -7.17 19.46
CA ALA A 210 6.29 -7.04 18.93
C ALA A 210 7.36 -7.39 19.98
N GLY A 211 7.19 -6.91 21.21
CA GLY A 211 8.08 -7.19 22.34
C GLY A 211 8.10 -8.66 22.76
N LEU A 212 7.03 -9.42 22.53
CA LEU A 212 7.01 -10.87 22.71
C LEU A 212 7.69 -11.60 21.54
N THR A 213 7.28 -11.29 20.31
CA THR A 213 7.65 -12.05 19.11
C THR A 213 9.11 -11.85 18.69
N VAL A 214 9.63 -10.61 18.73
CA VAL A 214 10.98 -10.31 18.24
C VAL A 214 12.06 -11.00 19.08
N PRO A 215 12.10 -10.87 20.42
CA PRO A 215 13.09 -11.58 21.23
C PRO A 215 12.94 -13.10 21.12
N THR A 216 11.71 -13.61 21.05
CA THR A 216 11.44 -15.05 20.89
C THR A 216 12.02 -15.58 19.59
N TYR A 217 11.81 -14.86 18.47
CA TYR A 217 12.38 -15.21 17.18
C TYR A 217 13.92 -15.14 17.18
N LEU A 218 14.49 -14.05 17.73
CA LEU A 218 15.94 -13.87 17.79
C LEU A 218 16.61 -14.96 18.61
N HIS A 219 16.04 -15.33 19.75
CA HIS A 219 16.53 -16.43 20.57
C HIS A 219 16.50 -17.75 19.79
N GLY A 220 15.36 -18.09 19.16
CA GLY A 220 15.24 -19.30 18.36
C GLY A 220 16.22 -19.34 17.19
N ALA A 221 16.36 -18.24 16.44
CA ALA A 221 17.27 -18.13 15.32
C ALA A 221 18.74 -18.26 15.77
N ALA A 222 19.12 -17.64 16.89
CA ALA A 222 20.46 -17.76 17.46
C ALA A 222 20.78 -19.21 17.85
N VAL A 223 19.85 -19.91 18.52
CA VAL A 223 20.03 -21.34 18.89
C VAL A 223 20.19 -22.22 17.65
N VAL A 224 19.36 -22.03 16.62
CA VAL A 224 19.44 -22.81 15.38
C VAL A 224 20.77 -22.57 14.65
N LEU A 225 21.19 -21.32 14.51
CA LEU A 225 22.45 -20.97 13.85
C LEU A 225 23.68 -21.41 14.64
N ALA A 226 23.57 -21.46 15.97
CA ALA A 226 24.67 -21.83 16.84
C ALA A 226 24.77 -23.36 17.08
N GLY A 227 23.74 -24.12 16.75
CA GLY A 227 23.74 -25.59 16.89
C GLY A 227 24.85 -26.30 16.09
N PRO A 228 25.05 -26.01 14.79
CA PRO A 228 26.09 -26.64 13.98
C PRO A 228 27.52 -26.35 14.45
N ILE A 229 27.74 -25.20 15.09
CA ILE A 229 29.06 -24.70 15.47
C ILE A 229 29.51 -25.19 16.87
N GLY A 230 28.67 -25.95 17.58
CA GLY A 230 29.02 -26.52 18.89
C GLY A 230 29.24 -25.49 20.01
N VAL A 231 28.88 -24.22 19.77
CA VAL A 231 29.12 -23.10 20.70
C VAL A 231 28.05 -23.03 21.79
N VAL A 232 26.96 -23.79 21.64
CA VAL A 232 25.89 -23.88 22.63
C VAL A 232 25.63 -25.36 22.87
N ASP A 233 25.87 -25.81 24.09
CA ASP A 233 25.33 -27.09 24.53
C ASP A 233 23.80 -26.93 24.58
N LEU A 234 23.11 -27.42 23.55
CA LEU A 234 21.64 -27.32 23.45
C LEU A 234 20.93 -27.97 24.66
N ALA A 235 21.65 -28.80 25.43
CA ALA A 235 21.17 -29.36 26.70
C ALA A 235 21.30 -28.38 27.89
N ALA A 236 22.24 -27.42 27.85
CA ALA A 236 22.52 -26.50 28.96
C ALA A 236 21.58 -25.28 28.99
N LEU A 237 21.09 -24.83 27.82
CA LEU A 237 19.99 -23.88 27.72
C LEU A 237 18.70 -24.68 27.62
N SER A 238 18.11 -25.04 28.76
CA SER A 238 16.81 -25.70 28.88
C SER A 238 15.62 -24.85 28.39
N ILE A 239 15.84 -23.91 27.46
CA ILE A 239 14.82 -23.08 26.83
C ILE A 239 14.54 -23.66 25.44
N PRO A 240 13.38 -24.30 25.23
CA PRO A 240 13.03 -24.84 23.92
C PRO A 240 12.81 -23.71 22.91
N VAL A 241 13.22 -23.92 21.67
CA VAL A 241 12.92 -23.01 20.55
C VAL A 241 11.40 -22.91 20.33
N ARG A 242 10.87 -21.69 20.31
CA ARG A 242 9.42 -21.38 20.25
C ARG A 242 9.03 -20.49 19.06
N PHE A 243 9.29 -20.95 17.85
CA PHE A 243 8.80 -20.26 16.64
C PHE A 243 7.27 -20.33 16.51
N ASP A 244 6.63 -21.31 17.14
CA ASP A 244 5.17 -21.42 17.24
C ASP A 244 4.53 -20.21 17.92
N VAL A 245 5.15 -19.68 18.99
CA VAL A 245 4.67 -18.46 19.67
C VAL A 245 4.73 -17.25 18.74
N VAL A 246 5.79 -17.14 17.94
CA VAL A 246 5.96 -16.07 16.96
C VAL A 246 4.84 -16.11 15.92
N VAL A 247 4.64 -17.28 15.30
CA VAL A 247 3.62 -17.48 14.28
C VAL A 247 2.21 -17.31 14.84
N ALA A 248 1.91 -17.91 15.99
CA ALA A 248 0.60 -17.80 16.64
C ALA A 248 0.25 -16.34 16.95
N THR A 249 1.19 -15.57 17.49
CA THR A 249 0.96 -14.15 17.80
C THR A 249 0.67 -13.34 16.53
N VAL A 250 1.44 -13.55 15.45
CA VAL A 250 1.23 -12.86 14.17
C VAL A 250 -0.11 -13.24 13.55
N LEU A 251 -0.47 -14.52 13.54
CA LEU A 251 -1.74 -15.00 12.98
C LEU A 251 -2.95 -14.51 13.78
N VAL A 252 -2.88 -14.54 15.11
CA VAL A 252 -3.94 -14.02 15.99
C VAL A 252 -4.12 -12.52 15.75
N TRP A 253 -3.03 -11.76 15.71
CA TRP A 253 -3.09 -10.32 15.42
C TRP A 253 -3.69 -10.05 14.03
N LEU A 254 -3.28 -10.82 13.01
CA LEU A 254 -3.79 -10.69 11.65
C LEU A 254 -5.29 -11.01 11.56
N GLY A 255 -5.70 -12.11 12.21
CA GLY A 255 -7.09 -12.54 12.30
C GLY A 255 -7.95 -11.51 13.05
N LEU A 256 -7.44 -10.94 14.14
CA LEU A 256 -8.15 -9.92 14.91
C LEU A 256 -8.39 -8.66 14.06
N ARG A 257 -7.38 -8.20 13.31
CA ARG A 257 -7.55 -7.03 12.43
C ARG A 257 -8.49 -7.28 11.26
N HIS A 258 -8.51 -8.50 10.74
CA HIS A 258 -9.46 -8.89 9.70
C HIS A 258 -10.89 -8.96 10.27
N ALA A 259 -11.07 -9.59 11.43
CA ALA A 259 -12.36 -9.74 12.10
C ALA A 259 -12.97 -8.41 12.56
N LEU A 260 -12.13 -7.45 12.99
CA LEU A 260 -12.57 -6.13 13.41
C LEU A 260 -12.73 -5.13 12.26
N GLY A 261 -12.46 -5.53 11.00
CA GLY A 261 -12.59 -4.63 9.85
C GLY A 261 -11.58 -3.46 9.85
N LEU A 262 -10.52 -3.51 10.66
CA LEU A 262 -9.48 -2.48 10.77
C LEU A 262 -8.53 -2.45 9.55
N SER A 263 -8.93 -3.09 8.44
CA SER A 263 -8.15 -3.20 7.22
C SER A 263 -8.55 -2.07 6.28
N ALA A 264 -7.64 -1.10 6.20
CA ALA A 264 -7.68 0.16 5.45
C ALA A 264 -8.56 1.25 6.08
N PRO A 265 -8.01 2.47 6.32
CA PRO A 265 -8.87 3.63 6.48
C PRO A 265 -9.73 3.75 5.22
N SER A 266 -11.05 3.88 5.39
CA SER A 266 -11.88 4.43 4.34
C SER A 266 -11.28 5.80 3.96
N ALA A 267 -11.31 6.16 2.68
CA ALA A 267 -10.76 7.41 2.17
C ALA A 267 -11.31 8.67 2.87
N SER A 268 -12.29 8.53 3.77
CA SER A 268 -12.86 9.57 4.62
C SER A 268 -12.02 10.01 5.82
N GLU A 269 -10.98 9.26 6.23
CA GLU A 269 -10.23 9.57 7.48
C GLU A 269 -8.79 10.08 7.27
N VAL A 270 -8.30 10.13 6.03
CA VAL A 270 -7.00 10.75 5.74
C VAL A 270 -7.24 12.24 5.49
N GLY A 271 -7.26 13.01 6.59
CA GLY A 271 -7.06 14.46 6.50
C GLY A 271 -5.78 14.77 5.71
N PRO A 272 -5.73 15.87 4.96
CA PRO A 272 -4.66 16.13 4.00
C PRO A 272 -3.30 16.05 4.69
N ALA A 273 -2.51 15.07 4.26
CA ALA A 273 -1.11 14.96 4.64
C ALA A 273 -0.40 16.21 4.12
N SER A 274 -0.10 17.13 5.04
CA SER A 274 0.72 18.31 4.78
C SER A 274 2.16 17.87 4.54
N GLU A 275 2.47 17.49 3.30
CA GLU A 275 3.84 17.28 2.87
C GLU A 275 4.48 18.63 2.53
N GLY A 276 5.39 19.05 3.41
CA GLY A 276 6.60 19.76 3.03
C GLY A 276 6.42 21.21 2.58
N ALA A 277 6.46 22.11 3.56
CA ALA A 277 6.84 23.50 3.37
C ALA A 277 8.09 23.60 2.50
N ARG A 278 7.92 24.05 1.25
CA ARG A 278 9.02 24.52 0.42
C ARG A 278 9.34 25.93 0.89
N GLU A 279 10.34 26.02 1.77
CA GLU A 279 10.91 27.25 2.28
C GLU A 279 11.42 28.11 1.10
N THR A 280 10.61 29.09 0.69
CA THR A 280 11.03 30.16 -0.19
C THR A 280 12.07 30.99 0.55
N ARG A 281 13.36 30.71 0.28
CA ARG A 281 14.45 31.65 0.59
C ARG A 281 14.19 32.95 -0.18
N THR A 282 13.79 33.98 0.53
CA THR A 282 13.93 35.38 0.11
C THR A 282 15.43 35.70 -0.03
N PRO A 283 15.91 36.30 -1.13
CA PRO A 283 17.26 36.82 -1.15
C PRO A 283 17.30 38.07 -0.27
N GLU A 284 18.06 37.96 0.81
CA GLU A 284 18.39 39.03 1.74
C GLU A 284 19.11 40.16 0.99
N ARG A 285 18.39 41.26 0.74
CA ARG A 285 18.95 42.49 0.20
C ARG A 285 19.75 43.16 1.30
N THR A 286 21.07 43.08 1.19
CA THR A 286 22.02 43.75 2.08
C THR A 286 22.01 45.25 1.77
N ASP A 287 21.18 46.01 2.48
CA ASP A 287 21.29 47.47 2.49
C ASP A 287 22.17 47.90 3.68
N ALA A 288 23.23 48.63 3.36
CA ALA A 288 24.27 49.13 4.25
C ALA A 288 23.73 50.08 5.36
N PRO A 289 24.41 50.20 6.51
CA PRO A 289 23.92 51.00 7.62
C PRO A 289 24.01 52.51 7.34
N ALA A 290 22.92 53.19 7.69
CA ALA A 290 22.77 54.64 7.64
C ALA A 290 23.78 55.34 8.55
N ARG A 291 24.40 56.37 7.99
CA ARG A 291 25.33 57.32 8.61
C ARG A 291 24.53 58.22 9.56
N THR A 292 24.93 58.28 10.82
CA THR A 292 24.43 59.25 11.81
C THR A 292 24.94 60.65 11.47
N ASP A 293 24.04 61.63 11.42
CA ASP A 293 24.37 63.06 11.44
C ASP A 293 23.69 63.72 12.64
N PRO A 294 24.42 64.39 13.55
CA PRO A 294 23.85 65.16 14.63
C PRO A 294 23.90 66.67 14.32
N THR A 295 22.73 67.28 14.20
CA THR A 295 22.51 68.74 14.29
C THR A 295 21.23 68.91 15.11
N GLY A 296 21.22 69.49 16.32
CA GLY A 296 21.54 70.89 16.64
C GLY A 296 20.33 71.74 16.21
N GLU A 297 19.37 72.07 17.06
CA GLU A 297 19.31 73.26 17.97
C GLU A 297 17.81 73.42 18.41
N PRO A 298 17.46 74.38 19.29
CA PRO A 298 18.16 74.95 20.44
C PRO A 298 17.45 74.67 21.79
#